data_AF-A0A1B9N1C7-F1
#
_entry.id   AF-A0A1B9N1C7-F1
#
_cell.length_a   1.000
_cell.length_b   1.000
_cell.length_c   1.000
_cell.angle_alpha   90.00
_cell.angle_beta   90.00
_cell.angle_gamma   90.00
#
_symmetry.space_group_name_H-M   'P 1'
#
loop_
_entity.id
_entity.type
_entity.pdbx_description
1 polymer ?
#
loop_
_entity_poly.entity_id
_entity_poly.type
_entity_poly.pdbx_seq_one_letter_code
_entity_poly.pdbx_strand_id
1 'polypeptide(L)'
;MKKRTLFLVIFLFSFINIAVASQQKIQLYKELNYGMSKNDVLNKYQLESNPQNNSELYGYNQKFLDFEWDMLLTFDSDEKLESVYLETKFDENANKFTSLMSALGKNFSAVYIANDDKNIDLFYIVKTKGNIVCQKIVEDFMMESFDSSSSLNIISINNESLQQTLKTANSYIDLLQKSPLNTRQAEIIIQSYEDGSFTLAVEFSAPKMLIQKMQSKTYEQF
;
A
#
# COMPACT_ATOMS: atom_id res chain seq x y z
N MET A 1 41.79 14.87 58.80
CA MET A 1 41.34 13.61 58.15
C MET A 1 39.94 13.79 57.62
N LYS A 2 39.75 13.54 56.33
CA LYS A 2 38.47 13.60 55.60
C LYS A 2 37.56 12.42 56.00
N LYS A 3 36.24 12.63 56.03
CA LYS A 3 35.14 11.69 55.67
C LYS A 3 33.84 12.53 55.66
N ARG A 4 33.38 12.99 54.49
CA ARG A 4 32.43 12.35 53.54
C ARG A 4 31.03 12.23 54.15
N THR A 5 30.06 13.05 53.77
CA THR A 5 29.22 13.05 52.53
C THR A 5 27.83 12.52 52.90
N LEU A 6 26.77 13.32 52.73
CA LEU A 6 25.61 13.03 51.86
C LEU A 6 24.59 14.19 51.98
N PHE A 7 24.67 15.16 51.08
CA PHE A 7 23.56 16.07 50.81
C PHE A 7 22.90 15.55 49.54
N LEU A 8 21.73 14.94 49.71
CA LEU A 8 20.89 14.42 48.63
C LEU A 8 20.20 15.62 47.96
N VAL A 9 20.79 16.16 46.90
CA VAL A 9 20.14 17.16 46.05
C VAL A 9 19.24 16.41 45.07
N ILE A 10 17.94 16.44 45.33
CA ILE A 10 16.91 16.00 44.39
C ILE A 10 16.87 17.02 43.25
N PHE A 11 17.58 16.72 42.16
CA PHE A 11 17.45 17.45 40.91
C PHE A 11 16.17 16.99 40.21
N LEU A 12 15.07 17.70 40.47
CA LEU A 12 13.84 17.63 39.70
C LEU A 12 14.07 18.33 38.36
N PHE A 13 14.71 17.64 37.42
CA PHE A 13 14.61 18.04 36.02
C PHE A 13 13.21 17.66 35.54
N SER A 14 12.31 18.65 35.61
CA SER A 14 11.06 18.66 34.87
C SER A 14 11.39 18.72 33.37
N PHE A 15 11.77 17.59 32.79
CA PHE A 15 11.69 17.41 31.35
C PHE A 15 10.22 17.46 31.01
N ILE A 16 9.79 18.62 30.50
CA ILE A 16 8.61 18.74 29.66
C ILE A 16 8.93 17.85 28.45
N ASN A 17 8.62 16.55 28.57
CA ASN A 17 8.48 15.69 27.43
C ASN A 17 7.26 16.23 26.68
N ILE A 18 7.51 17.18 25.78
CA ILE A 18 6.68 17.32 24.60
C ILE A 18 6.88 15.99 23.90
N ALA A 19 6.04 15.01 24.24
CA ALA A 19 5.78 13.89 23.38
C ALA A 19 5.20 14.51 22.10
N VAL A 20 6.10 14.96 21.21
CA VAL A 20 5.78 15.02 19.81
C VAL A 20 5.40 13.59 19.51
N ALA A 21 4.10 13.33 19.42
CA ALA A 21 3.58 12.09 18.92
C ALA A 21 4.26 11.93 17.56
N SER A 22 5.31 11.12 17.54
CA SER A 22 5.99 10.70 16.32
C SER A 22 4.90 10.02 15.52
N GLN A 23 4.22 10.77 14.66
CA GLN A 23 3.26 10.23 13.70
C GLN A 23 3.99 9.09 13.01
N GLN A 24 3.54 7.86 13.28
CA GLN A 24 4.16 6.67 12.77
C GLN A 24 4.18 6.81 11.25
N LYS A 25 5.36 7.01 10.66
CA LYS A 25 5.50 7.22 9.21
C LYS A 25 5.03 5.94 8.52
N ILE A 26 3.96 6.05 7.73
CA ILE A 26 3.43 4.92 6.96
C ILE A 26 4.20 4.89 5.64
N GLN A 27 5.21 4.03 5.56
CA GLN A 27 6.02 3.86 4.36
C GLN A 27 5.19 3.21 3.24
N LEU A 28 5.08 3.89 2.10
CA LEU A 28 4.40 3.38 0.90
C LEU A 28 5.40 2.64 0.01
N TYR A 29 6.49 3.31 -0.37
CA TYR A 29 7.51 2.78 -1.27
C TYR A 29 8.88 3.41 -1.01
N LYS A 30 9.92 2.58 -0.77
CA LYS A 30 11.27 3.06 -0.44
C LYS A 30 11.21 4.14 0.66
N GLU A 31 11.63 5.37 0.39
CA GLU A 31 11.61 6.45 1.38
C GLU A 31 10.38 7.35 1.29
N LEU A 32 9.42 7.03 0.41
CA LEU A 32 8.14 7.70 0.28
C LEU A 32 7.19 7.21 1.37
N ASN A 33 6.67 8.16 2.15
CA ASN A 33 5.73 7.91 3.22
C ASN A 33 4.42 8.64 2.93
N TYR A 34 3.30 8.03 3.31
CA TYR A 34 2.00 8.68 3.28
C TYR A 34 2.05 10.01 4.03
N GLY A 35 1.42 11.05 3.48
CA GLY A 35 1.38 12.37 4.10
C GLY A 35 2.59 13.27 3.80
N MET A 36 3.61 12.78 3.07
CA MET A 36 4.75 13.60 2.67
C MET A 36 4.31 14.72 1.73
N SER A 37 4.85 15.93 1.87
CA SER A 37 4.44 17.05 1.01
C SER A 37 4.97 16.88 -0.41
N LYS A 38 4.21 17.35 -1.41
CA LYS A 38 4.62 17.34 -2.83
C LYS A 38 5.99 17.98 -3.04
N ASN A 39 6.25 19.10 -2.38
CA ASN A 39 7.52 19.82 -2.45
C ASN A 39 8.71 19.01 -1.89
N ASP A 40 8.50 18.23 -0.83
CA ASP A 40 9.56 17.37 -0.27
C ASP A 40 9.92 16.23 -1.22
N VAL A 41 8.93 15.72 -1.97
CA VAL A 41 9.09 14.59 -2.89
C VAL A 41 9.73 15.03 -4.21
N LEU A 42 9.29 16.17 -4.77
CA LEU A 42 9.73 16.71 -6.06
C LEU A 42 11.26 16.85 -6.13
N ASN A 43 11.90 17.24 -5.04
CA ASN A 43 13.35 17.47 -5.00
C ASN A 43 14.17 16.19 -4.89
N LYS A 44 13.55 15.07 -4.53
CA LYS A 44 14.22 13.82 -4.18
C LYS A 44 14.24 12.81 -5.32
N TYR A 45 13.20 12.81 -6.13
CA TYR A 45 13.04 11.95 -7.28
C TYR A 45 13.00 12.85 -8.52
N GLN A 46 13.61 12.43 -9.63
CA GLN A 46 13.58 13.18 -10.89
C GLN A 46 12.16 13.10 -11.48
N LEU A 47 11.23 13.86 -10.90
CA LEU A 47 9.81 13.82 -11.22
C LEU A 47 9.37 15.08 -11.93
N GLU A 48 8.40 14.90 -12.81
CA GLU A 48 7.76 15.94 -13.59
C GLU A 48 6.31 16.07 -13.15
N SER A 49 5.76 17.29 -13.15
CA SER A 49 4.34 17.48 -12.87
C SER A 49 3.49 17.02 -14.05
N ASN A 50 2.36 16.35 -13.78
CA ASN A 50 1.40 16.05 -14.83
C ASN A 50 0.79 17.37 -15.34
N PRO A 51 0.93 17.73 -16.63
CA PRO A 51 0.35 18.97 -17.17
C PRO A 51 -1.19 18.98 -17.15
N GLN A 52 -1.83 17.81 -17.06
CA GLN A 52 -3.28 17.66 -17.02
C GLN A 52 -3.84 17.52 -15.60
N ASN A 53 -3.00 17.12 -14.62
CA ASN A 53 -3.42 16.93 -13.24
C ASN A 53 -2.37 17.41 -12.24
N ASN A 54 -2.58 18.58 -11.65
CA ASN A 54 -1.65 19.13 -10.66
C ASN A 54 -1.52 18.29 -9.38
N SER A 55 -2.41 17.32 -9.15
CA SER A 55 -2.32 16.37 -8.04
C SER A 55 -1.39 15.19 -8.33
N GLU A 56 -0.67 15.18 -9.44
CA GLU A 56 0.16 14.05 -9.86
C GLU A 56 1.59 14.47 -10.21
N LEU A 57 2.55 13.58 -9.90
CA LEU A 57 3.93 13.65 -10.36
C LEU A 57 4.32 12.34 -11.06
N TYR A 58 5.01 12.43 -12.18
CA TYR A 58 5.51 11.29 -12.95
C TYR A 58 7.03 11.17 -12.87
N GLY A 59 7.53 9.95 -12.79
CA GLY A 59 8.94 9.62 -12.97
C GLY A 59 9.08 8.44 -13.91
N TYR A 60 9.84 8.60 -14.99
CA TYR A 60 10.02 7.56 -15.98
C TYR A 60 11.22 6.66 -15.68
N ASN A 61 11.19 5.41 -16.16
CA ASN A 61 12.34 4.48 -16.12
C ASN A 61 12.97 4.28 -14.73
N GLN A 62 12.16 4.30 -13.68
CA GLN A 62 12.59 4.04 -12.31
C GLN A 62 12.98 2.56 -12.14
N LYS A 63 14.14 2.30 -11.53
CA LYS A 63 14.57 0.92 -11.24
C LYS A 63 13.79 0.34 -10.06
N PHE A 64 13.09 -0.76 -10.32
CA PHE A 64 12.36 -1.55 -9.34
C PHE A 64 12.39 -3.04 -9.72
N LEU A 65 12.80 -3.89 -8.77
CA LEU A 65 13.00 -5.33 -8.98
C LEU A 65 13.90 -5.66 -10.19
N ASP A 66 14.96 -4.86 -10.38
CA ASP A 66 15.89 -4.95 -11.52
C ASP A 66 15.28 -4.64 -12.91
N PHE A 67 14.01 -4.21 -12.96
CA PHE A 67 13.33 -3.76 -14.16
C PHE A 67 13.09 -2.25 -14.17
N GLU A 68 12.71 -1.72 -15.33
CA GLU A 68 12.29 -0.33 -15.52
C GLU A 68 10.78 -0.21 -15.39
N TRP A 69 10.36 0.75 -14.57
CA TRP A 69 8.98 1.06 -14.26
C TRP A 69 8.77 2.57 -14.36
N ASP A 70 7.62 2.96 -14.87
CA ASP A 70 7.15 4.32 -14.73
C ASP A 70 6.44 4.47 -13.39
N MET A 71 6.64 5.60 -12.73
CA MET A 71 6.13 5.89 -11.40
C MET A 71 5.18 7.07 -11.47
N LEU A 72 4.00 6.92 -10.89
CA LEU A 72 3.03 7.97 -10.67
C LEU A 72 2.82 8.14 -9.18
N LEU A 73 2.93 9.38 -8.71
CA LEU A 73 2.66 9.75 -7.33
C LEU A 73 1.39 10.58 -7.29
N THR A 74 0.41 10.14 -6.51
CA THR A 74 -0.86 10.84 -6.34
C THR A 74 -0.87 11.60 -5.02
N PHE A 75 -1.25 12.86 -5.09
CA PHE A 75 -1.33 13.78 -3.97
C PHE A 75 -2.76 14.24 -3.75
N ASP A 76 -3.08 14.52 -2.50
CA ASP A 76 -4.37 15.07 -2.18
C ASP A 76 -4.52 16.57 -2.42
N SER A 77 -5.70 17.10 -2.08
CA SER A 77 -6.02 18.52 -2.12
C SER A 77 -5.13 19.41 -1.24
N ASP A 78 -4.46 18.84 -0.23
CA ASP A 78 -3.51 19.51 0.66
C ASP A 78 -2.05 19.24 0.25
N GLU A 79 -1.86 18.74 -0.98
CA GLU A 79 -0.58 18.34 -1.58
C GLU A 79 0.20 17.31 -0.75
N LYS A 80 -0.50 16.38 -0.11
CA LYS A 80 0.08 15.29 0.66
C LYS A 80 0.01 13.98 -0.12
N LEU A 81 1.11 13.24 -0.13
CA LEU A 81 1.22 11.96 -0.83
C LEU A 81 0.22 10.93 -0.30
N GLU A 82 -0.62 10.40 -1.18
CA GLU A 82 -1.63 9.38 -0.87
C GLU A 82 -1.23 7.99 -1.35
N SER A 83 -0.69 7.90 -2.56
CA SER A 83 -0.28 6.62 -3.15
C SER A 83 0.93 6.72 -4.07
N VAL A 84 1.55 5.56 -4.28
CA VAL A 84 2.67 5.36 -5.21
C VAL A 84 2.29 4.25 -6.17
N TYR A 85 2.06 4.60 -7.43
CA TYR A 85 1.77 3.68 -8.52
C TYR A 85 3.03 3.43 -9.34
N LEU A 86 3.36 2.17 -9.61
CA LEU A 86 4.45 1.78 -10.49
C LEU A 86 3.87 0.92 -11.60
N GLU A 87 4.14 1.26 -12.86
CA GLU A 87 3.67 0.52 -14.03
C GLU A 87 4.81 0.12 -14.95
N THR A 88 4.64 -1.00 -15.63
CA THR A 88 5.55 -1.49 -16.66
C THR A 88 4.76 -2.32 -17.67
N LYS A 89 5.31 -2.48 -18.87
CA LYS A 89 4.76 -3.45 -19.83
C LYS A 89 4.91 -4.86 -19.29
N PHE A 90 3.88 -5.68 -19.43
CA PHE A 90 3.95 -7.10 -19.14
C PHE A 90 4.94 -7.77 -20.09
N ASP A 91 5.78 -8.67 -19.59
CA ASP A 91 6.75 -9.42 -20.41
C ASP A 91 6.21 -10.81 -20.76
N GLU A 92 6.53 -11.32 -21.95
CA GLU A 92 6.00 -12.59 -22.48
C GLU A 92 6.26 -13.79 -21.55
N ASN A 93 7.34 -13.76 -20.76
CA ASN A 93 7.73 -14.82 -19.85
C ASN A 93 7.24 -14.59 -18.40
N ALA A 94 6.43 -13.55 -18.17
CA ALA A 94 5.91 -13.16 -16.86
C ALA A 94 6.97 -12.98 -15.76
N ASN A 95 8.23 -12.64 -16.13
CA ASN A 95 9.32 -12.45 -15.16
C ASN A 95 9.03 -11.28 -14.23
N LYS A 96 8.50 -10.18 -14.76
CA LYS A 96 8.17 -8.98 -13.97
C LYS A 96 7.05 -9.29 -12.99
N PHE A 97 6.01 -9.97 -13.45
CA PHE A 97 4.89 -10.41 -12.60
C PHE A 97 5.37 -11.36 -11.49
N THR A 98 6.12 -12.40 -11.84
CA THR A 98 6.64 -13.38 -10.88
C THR A 98 7.57 -12.72 -9.86
N SER A 99 8.43 -11.80 -10.31
CA SER A 99 9.33 -11.05 -9.43
C SER A 99 8.56 -10.14 -8.47
N LEU A 100 7.51 -9.47 -8.96
CA LEU A 100 6.62 -8.63 -8.13
C LEU A 100 5.90 -9.47 -7.08
N MET A 101 5.25 -10.56 -7.48
CA MET A 101 4.55 -11.47 -6.58
C MET A 101 5.48 -12.03 -5.50
N SER A 102 6.68 -12.46 -5.91
CA SER A 102 7.71 -12.97 -4.98
C SER A 102 8.20 -11.90 -4.00
N ALA A 103 8.41 -10.66 -4.47
CA ALA A 103 8.85 -9.57 -3.63
C ALA A 103 7.78 -9.16 -2.60
N LEU A 104 6.52 -9.07 -3.04
CA LEU A 104 5.39 -8.72 -2.18
C LEU A 104 5.09 -9.84 -1.17
N GLY A 105 5.11 -11.10 -1.60
CA GLY A 105 4.78 -12.27 -0.76
C GLY A 105 5.66 -12.42 0.49
N LYS A 106 6.82 -11.74 0.56
CA LYS A 106 7.66 -11.68 1.77
C LYS A 106 6.98 -10.95 2.93
N ASN A 107 6.23 -9.89 2.63
CA ASN A 107 5.72 -8.95 3.64
C ASN A 107 4.22 -8.64 3.49
N PHE A 108 3.59 -9.10 2.42
CA PHE A 108 2.17 -8.90 2.12
C PHE A 108 1.49 -10.24 1.85
N SER A 109 0.20 -10.32 2.13
CA SER A 109 -0.64 -11.45 1.76
C SER A 109 -1.84 -10.94 0.97
N ALA A 110 -2.17 -11.65 -0.11
CA ALA A 110 -3.38 -11.39 -0.90
C ALA A 110 -4.63 -11.65 -0.05
N VAL A 111 -5.56 -10.70 -0.06
CA VAL A 111 -6.81 -10.75 0.71
C VAL A 111 -8.05 -10.62 -0.15
N TYR A 112 -7.89 -10.12 -1.38
CA TYR A 112 -8.98 -9.89 -2.30
C TYR A 112 -8.45 -9.97 -3.73
N ILE A 113 -9.27 -10.53 -4.63
CA ILE A 113 -8.97 -10.60 -6.06
C ILE A 113 -10.23 -10.27 -6.84
N ALA A 114 -10.09 -9.53 -7.93
CA ALA A 114 -11.21 -9.12 -8.78
C ALA A 114 -10.80 -9.02 -10.24
N ASN A 115 -11.78 -9.18 -11.12
CA ASN A 115 -11.70 -8.86 -12.53
C ASN A 115 -12.94 -8.02 -12.90
N ASP A 116 -13.22 -7.87 -14.20
CA ASP A 116 -14.31 -7.02 -14.69
C ASP A 116 -15.69 -7.42 -14.14
N ASP A 117 -15.93 -8.72 -13.97
CA ASP A 117 -17.26 -9.27 -13.67
C ASP A 117 -17.40 -9.81 -12.24
N LYS A 118 -16.29 -10.19 -11.63
CA LYS A 118 -16.26 -11.01 -10.42
C LYS A 118 -15.25 -10.49 -9.42
N ASN A 119 -15.54 -10.79 -8.16
CA ASN A 119 -14.61 -10.60 -7.07
C ASN A 119 -14.68 -11.75 -6.07
N ILE A 120 -13.56 -12.00 -5.40
CA ILE A 120 -13.41 -13.04 -4.40
C ILE A 120 -12.70 -12.46 -3.18
N ASP A 121 -13.38 -12.56 -2.03
CA ASP A 121 -12.81 -12.27 -0.72
C ASP A 121 -11.94 -13.45 -0.25
N LEU A 122 -10.64 -13.40 -0.59
CA LEU A 122 -9.69 -14.44 -0.22
C LEU A 122 -9.52 -14.56 1.29
N PHE A 123 -9.63 -13.44 2.02
CA PHE A 123 -9.54 -13.43 3.48
C PHE A 123 -10.67 -14.27 4.11
N TYR A 124 -11.91 -14.08 3.65
CA TYR A 124 -13.05 -14.91 4.09
C TYR A 124 -12.84 -16.39 3.73
N ILE A 125 -12.39 -16.68 2.51
CA ILE A 125 -12.15 -18.06 2.05
C ILE A 125 -11.06 -18.74 2.89
N VAL A 126 -9.94 -18.09 3.16
CA VAL A 126 -8.89 -18.64 4.02
C VAL A 126 -9.42 -18.94 5.43
N LYS A 127 -10.20 -18.03 6.02
CA LYS A 127 -10.78 -18.23 7.36
C LYS A 127 -11.76 -19.40 7.42
N THR A 128 -12.52 -19.64 6.35
CA THR A 128 -13.64 -20.61 6.35
C THR A 128 -13.29 -21.96 5.73
N LYS A 129 -12.37 -21.98 4.75
CA LYS A 129 -12.01 -23.17 3.95
C LYS A 129 -10.52 -23.51 3.99
N GLY A 130 -9.67 -22.61 4.50
CA GLY A 130 -8.24 -22.81 4.62
C GLY A 130 -7.45 -22.51 3.33
N ASN A 131 -6.12 -22.48 3.46
CA ASN A 131 -5.20 -22.01 2.43
C ASN A 131 -5.18 -22.86 1.15
N ILE A 132 -5.30 -24.20 1.27
CA ILE A 132 -5.22 -25.10 0.10
C ILE A 132 -6.38 -24.83 -0.87
N VAL A 133 -7.60 -24.67 -0.33
CA VAL A 133 -8.78 -24.35 -1.13
C VAL A 133 -8.64 -22.95 -1.73
N CYS A 134 -8.10 -21.99 -0.96
CA CYS A 134 -7.87 -20.64 -1.45
C CYS A 134 -6.88 -20.60 -2.63
N GLN A 135 -5.79 -21.37 -2.57
CA GLN A 135 -4.79 -21.43 -3.65
C GLN A 135 -5.40 -21.87 -4.97
N LYS A 136 -6.15 -22.98 -4.95
CA LYS A 136 -6.84 -23.46 -6.15
C LYS A 136 -7.82 -22.42 -6.72
N ILE A 137 -8.59 -21.75 -5.85
CA ILE A 137 -9.53 -20.71 -6.27
C ILE A 137 -8.79 -19.54 -6.95
N VAL A 138 -7.64 -19.13 -6.42
CA VAL A 138 -6.83 -18.06 -7.00
C VAL A 138 -6.26 -18.47 -8.36
N GLU A 139 -5.74 -19.69 -8.47
CA GLU A 139 -5.21 -20.23 -9.73
C GLU A 139 -6.30 -20.27 -10.82
N ASP A 140 -7.47 -20.83 -10.50
CA ASP A 140 -8.62 -20.90 -11.41
C ASP A 140 -9.09 -19.49 -11.82
N PHE A 141 -9.16 -18.55 -10.86
CA PHE A 141 -9.59 -17.17 -11.11
C PHE A 141 -8.60 -16.39 -11.99
N MET A 142 -7.30 -16.54 -11.75
CA MET A 142 -6.28 -15.88 -12.56
C MET A 142 -6.32 -16.36 -14.01
N MET A 143 -6.41 -17.69 -14.22
CA MET A 143 -6.52 -18.28 -15.55
C MET A 143 -7.76 -17.75 -16.30
N GLU A 144 -8.93 -17.75 -15.63
CA GLU A 144 -10.16 -17.19 -16.21
C GLU A 144 -10.00 -15.71 -16.59
N SER A 145 -9.35 -14.92 -15.73
CA SER A 145 -9.19 -13.48 -15.96
C SER A 145 -8.28 -13.18 -17.15
N PHE A 146 -7.21 -13.96 -17.37
CA PHE A 146 -6.36 -13.80 -18.55
C PHE A 146 -7.06 -14.18 -19.85
N ASP A 147 -7.99 -15.14 -19.81
CA ASP A 147 -8.69 -15.61 -21.00
C ASP A 147 -9.86 -14.71 -21.42
N SER A 148 -10.49 -14.03 -20.46
CA SER A 148 -11.82 -13.44 -20.66
C SER A 148 -12.04 -12.04 -20.08
N SER A 149 -11.06 -11.47 -19.38
CA SER A 149 -11.20 -10.14 -18.76
C SER A 149 -10.17 -9.15 -19.31
N SER A 150 -10.56 -7.87 -19.30
CA SER A 150 -9.68 -6.75 -19.58
C SER A 150 -8.84 -6.34 -18.38
N SER A 151 -9.23 -6.75 -17.16
CA SER A 151 -8.49 -6.44 -15.95
C SER A 151 -8.43 -7.60 -14.95
N LEU A 152 -7.37 -7.60 -14.16
CA LEU A 152 -7.18 -8.42 -12.97
C LEU A 152 -6.53 -7.58 -11.88
N ASN A 153 -7.20 -7.49 -10.73
CA ASN A 153 -6.75 -6.76 -9.56
C ASN A 153 -6.52 -7.73 -8.40
N ILE A 154 -5.33 -7.71 -7.79
CA ILE A 154 -4.98 -8.49 -6.60
C ILE A 154 -4.63 -7.53 -5.48
N ILE A 155 -5.46 -7.45 -4.46
CA ILE A 155 -5.22 -6.60 -3.31
C ILE A 155 -4.55 -7.41 -2.21
N SER A 156 -3.39 -6.92 -1.78
CA SER A 156 -2.59 -7.51 -0.71
C SER A 156 -2.40 -6.52 0.43
N ILE A 157 -2.42 -7.01 1.66
CA ILE A 157 -2.21 -6.21 2.87
C ILE A 157 -0.94 -6.68 3.58
N ASN A 158 -0.21 -5.76 4.20
CA ASN A 158 1.00 -6.10 4.94
C ASN A 158 0.71 -7.10 6.08
N ASN A 159 1.58 -8.10 6.21
CA ASN A 159 1.40 -9.22 7.13
C ASN A 159 1.28 -8.78 8.59
N GLU A 160 2.01 -7.73 9.00
CA GLU A 160 1.93 -7.18 10.36
C GLU A 160 0.51 -6.72 10.71
N SER A 161 -0.13 -5.94 9.83
CA SER A 161 -1.48 -5.44 10.07
C SER A 161 -2.50 -6.58 10.01
N LEU A 162 -2.31 -7.55 9.12
CA LEU A 162 -3.15 -8.75 9.06
C LEU A 162 -3.13 -9.56 10.35
N GLN A 163 -1.95 -9.78 10.95
CA GLN A 163 -1.85 -10.54 12.20
C GLN A 163 -2.61 -9.86 13.35
N GLN A 164 -2.67 -8.53 13.35
CA GLN A 164 -3.41 -7.76 14.36
C GLN A 164 -4.94 -7.87 14.19
N THR A 165 -5.44 -8.00 12.96
CA THR A 165 -6.89 -8.04 12.66
C THR A 165 -7.47 -9.41 12.35
N LEU A 166 -6.63 -10.45 12.14
CA LEU A 166 -7.07 -11.77 11.69
C LEU A 166 -8.19 -12.38 12.55
N LYS A 167 -8.14 -12.14 13.86
CA LYS A 167 -9.10 -12.68 14.83
C LYS A 167 -10.44 -11.93 14.83
N THR A 168 -10.43 -10.64 14.47
CA THR A 168 -11.59 -9.74 14.67
C THR A 168 -12.31 -9.42 13.37
N ALA A 169 -11.61 -9.45 12.24
CA ALA A 169 -12.19 -9.23 10.92
C ALA A 169 -12.71 -10.54 10.30
N ASN A 170 -13.81 -10.49 9.56
CA ASN A 170 -14.38 -11.67 8.88
C ASN A 170 -14.42 -11.58 7.34
N SER A 171 -14.20 -10.39 6.78
CA SER A 171 -14.14 -10.13 5.34
C SER A 171 -13.04 -9.12 5.06
N TYR A 172 -12.67 -8.95 3.79
CA TYR A 172 -11.76 -7.91 3.34
C TYR A 172 -12.23 -6.50 3.78
N ILE A 173 -13.52 -6.18 3.60
CA ILE A 173 -14.06 -4.88 4.01
C ILE A 173 -13.97 -4.68 5.52
N ASP A 174 -14.34 -5.70 6.30
CA ASP A 174 -14.26 -5.65 7.76
C ASP A 174 -12.80 -5.55 8.24
N LEU A 175 -11.88 -6.18 7.52
CA LEU A 175 -10.45 -6.07 7.73
C LEU A 175 -9.97 -4.64 7.54
N LEU A 176 -10.33 -3.97 6.45
CA LEU A 176 -9.97 -2.56 6.24
C LEU A 176 -10.56 -1.62 7.30
N GLN A 177 -11.77 -1.91 7.77
CA GLN A 177 -12.41 -1.11 8.80
C GLN A 177 -11.74 -1.28 10.18
N LYS A 178 -11.28 -2.48 10.51
CA LYS A 178 -10.68 -2.79 11.81
C LYS A 178 -9.16 -2.69 11.84
N SER A 179 -8.52 -2.49 10.69
CA SER A 179 -7.05 -2.46 10.60
C SER A 179 -6.45 -1.23 11.28
N PRO A 180 -5.22 -1.34 11.79
CA PRO A 180 -4.53 -0.20 12.38
C PRO A 180 -4.27 0.89 11.33
N LEU A 181 -4.09 2.14 11.76
CA LEU A 181 -3.89 3.29 10.85
C LEU A 181 -2.69 3.11 9.92
N ASN A 182 -1.65 2.42 10.39
CA ASN A 182 -0.42 2.16 9.64
C ASN A 182 -0.53 0.98 8.64
N THR A 183 -1.74 0.48 8.39
CA THR A 183 -1.97 -0.57 7.40
C THR A 183 -1.54 -0.11 6.03
N ARG A 184 -0.80 -0.97 5.34
CA ARG A 184 -0.31 -0.76 3.98
C ARG A 184 -0.97 -1.76 3.04
N GLN A 185 -1.36 -1.26 1.88
CA GLN A 185 -1.89 -2.04 0.78
C GLN A 185 -0.90 -2.03 -0.38
N ALA A 186 -0.81 -3.16 -1.07
CA ALA A 186 -0.24 -3.28 -2.40
C ALA A 186 -1.34 -3.86 -3.30
N GLU A 187 -1.81 -3.08 -4.25
CA GLU A 187 -2.77 -3.51 -5.26
C GLU A 187 -2.05 -3.77 -6.57
N ILE A 188 -2.08 -5.01 -7.03
CA ILE A 188 -1.45 -5.42 -8.28
C ILE A 188 -2.53 -5.37 -9.34
N ILE A 189 -2.26 -4.64 -10.42
CA ILE A 189 -3.22 -4.39 -11.49
C ILE A 189 -2.59 -4.94 -12.77
N ILE A 190 -3.32 -5.82 -13.45
CA ILE A 190 -2.97 -6.28 -14.79
C ILE A 190 -4.10 -5.83 -15.69
N GLN A 191 -3.76 -5.08 -16.74
CA GLN A 191 -4.73 -4.59 -17.70
C GLN A 191 -4.34 -5.04 -19.10
N SER A 192 -5.31 -5.52 -19.87
CA SER A 192 -5.16 -5.84 -21.28
C SER A 192 -5.79 -4.73 -22.13
N TYR A 193 -5.18 -4.48 -23.28
CA TYR A 193 -5.65 -3.49 -24.24
C TYR A 193 -6.13 -4.16 -25.53
N GLU A 194 -6.91 -3.43 -26.32
CA GLU A 194 -7.47 -3.94 -27.59
C GLU A 194 -6.40 -4.38 -28.60
N ASP A 195 -5.18 -3.84 -28.49
CA ASP A 195 -4.04 -4.22 -29.33
C ASP A 195 -3.35 -5.53 -28.87
N GLY A 196 -3.89 -6.18 -27.84
CA GLY A 196 -3.37 -7.42 -27.25
C GLY A 196 -2.17 -7.20 -26.32
N SER A 197 -1.78 -5.95 -26.05
CA SER A 197 -0.75 -5.65 -25.07
C SER A 197 -1.30 -5.70 -23.65
N PHE A 198 -0.42 -5.98 -22.69
CA PHE A 198 -0.75 -5.99 -21.28
C PHE A 198 0.18 -5.04 -20.51
N THR A 199 -0.37 -4.35 -19.53
CA THR A 199 0.41 -3.65 -18.50
C THR A 199 0.34 -4.41 -17.19
N LEU A 200 1.41 -4.26 -16.40
CA LEU A 200 1.49 -4.69 -15.03
C LEU A 200 1.77 -3.47 -14.18
N ALA A 201 0.97 -3.26 -13.15
CA ALA A 201 1.19 -2.22 -12.19
C ALA A 201 1.06 -2.70 -10.75
N VAL A 202 1.63 -1.91 -9.84
CA VAL A 202 1.42 -2.03 -8.40
C VAL A 202 1.19 -0.65 -7.80
N GLU A 203 0.10 -0.51 -7.05
CA GLU A 203 -0.20 0.68 -6.25
C GLU A 203 0.05 0.39 -4.77
N PHE A 204 0.91 1.20 -4.14
CA PHE A 204 1.12 1.22 -2.70
C PHE A 204 0.34 2.35 -2.05
N SER A 205 -0.52 2.02 -1.09
CA SER A 205 -1.38 2.99 -0.41
C SER A 205 -1.54 2.68 1.09
N ALA A 206 -2.14 3.62 1.82
CA ALA A 206 -2.52 3.48 3.22
C ALA A 206 -4.06 3.44 3.35
N PRO A 207 -4.72 2.29 3.10
CA PRO A 207 -6.17 2.22 2.89
C PRO A 207 -6.98 2.77 4.06
N LYS A 208 -6.52 2.55 5.30
CA LYS A 208 -7.21 3.05 6.49
C LYS A 208 -7.23 4.58 6.56
N MET A 209 -6.14 5.22 6.17
CA MET A 209 -6.04 6.69 6.11
C MET A 209 -6.96 7.26 5.05
N LEU A 210 -7.00 6.63 3.87
CA LEU A 210 -7.88 7.02 2.76
C LEU A 210 -9.37 6.91 3.15
N ILE A 211 -9.77 5.81 3.80
CA ILE A 211 -11.14 5.62 4.31
C ILE A 211 -11.54 6.73 5.30
N GLN A 212 -10.69 7.02 6.28
CA GLN A 212 -10.99 8.07 7.27
C GLN A 212 -11.18 9.44 6.63
N LYS A 213 -10.37 9.74 5.62
CA LYS A 213 -10.46 11.00 4.89
C LYS A 213 -11.71 11.11 4.02
N MET A 214 -12.11 10.03 3.34
CA MET A 214 -13.37 10.00 2.61
C MET A 214 -14.56 10.21 3.55
N GLN A 215 -14.52 9.60 4.73
CA GLN A 215 -15.54 9.78 5.76
C GLN A 215 -15.59 11.24 6.26
N SER A 216 -14.45 11.86 6.57
CA SER A 216 -14.42 13.26 7.04
C SER A 216 -14.96 14.24 5.99
N LYS A 217 -14.60 14.07 4.72
CA LYS A 217 -15.13 14.88 3.61
C LYS A 217 -16.65 14.72 3.43
N THR A 218 -17.19 13.53 3.69
CA THR A 218 -18.63 13.30 3.62
C THR A 218 -19.36 14.05 4.74
N TYR A 219 -18.79 14.14 5.94
CA TYR A 219 -19.39 14.87 7.06
C TYR A 219 -19.33 16.40 6.92
N GLU A 220 -18.34 16.95 6.22
CA GLU A 220 -18.22 18.40 5.97
C GLU A 220 -19.25 18.93 4.93
N GLN A 221 -19.94 18.02 4.23
CA GLN A 221 -20.95 18.36 3.23
C GLN A 221 -22.40 18.34 3.77
N PHE A 222 -22.59 18.11 5.08
CA PHE A 222 -23.88 18.16 5.79
C PHE A 222 -23.87 19.22 6.89
#